data_AF-A0A435F6M0-F1
#
_entry.id   AF-A0A435F6M0-F1
#
_cell.length_a   1.000
_cell.length_b   1.000
_cell.length_c   1.000
_cell.angle_alpha   90.00
_cell.angle_beta   90.00
_cell.angle_gamma   90.00
#
_symmetry.space_group_name_H-M   'P 1'
#
loop_
_entity.id
_entity.type
_entity.pdbx_description
1 polymer ?
#
loop_
_entity_poly.entity_id
_entity_poly.type
_entity_poly.pdbx_seq_one_letter_code
_entity_poly.pdbx_strand_id
1 'polypeptide(L)'
;AFPWCAAWAEQLKELFAAYVEAKQAQNVLDYDDLLLYWAQMAAEPEIAAHLGSRFDHVLVDEYQDTNRLQASILLALKPDGAGLTVVGDDAQSIYSFRAAEVRNILDFPKQFAKPAEIVMLERNYRSTETILAAANRVIGEASERFTKNLWTERRSSHRPQLVSVRDEAEQANYVCQAILAEREAGTALKAQAVLFRTSSHSGPLEVELTRRNIPFVKFGGLKFLDAAHVKDMLAMLRFAENPRDRVAGFRVLQLMPGIGPSAASQIVDAMATSLDETLGLARFRPPQRAAQDWPVFLDIYSGLRAGAKWPADLERIRLWYEPHMERIHEDAITRRADLIQLEQIASTYPSRERFLTELTLDPPDATSDQAGAPHRDEDYLILSTIHSAKGQEWKNVFVLNTVDGCIPADLGVGTKEDIEEERRLLYVAMTRAKDSLHLVVPQRFYPHNQAARGDRHVYASRTRFIPASMLPAFEQSSWASAALKDDPRQRPGVKVDLGARMRGIWK
;
A
#
# COMPACT_ATOMS: atom_id res chain seq x y z
N ALA A 1 23.39 -4.24 -2.91
CA ALA A 1 23.99 -5.59 -2.74
C ALA A 1 23.74 -6.05 -1.31
N PHE A 2 23.55 -7.36 -1.06
CA PHE A 2 23.25 -7.94 0.25
C PHE A 2 24.48 -8.69 0.80
N PRO A 3 25.46 -8.01 1.43
CA PRO A 3 26.78 -8.59 1.71
C PRO A 3 26.72 -9.77 2.69
N TRP A 4 25.76 -9.74 3.62
CA TRP A 4 25.56 -10.79 4.62
C TRP A 4 25.12 -12.13 4.02
N CYS A 5 24.56 -12.11 2.81
CA CYS A 5 24.15 -13.32 2.08
C CYS A 5 25.19 -13.77 1.04
N ALA A 6 26.26 -13.01 0.80
CA ALA A 6 27.18 -13.26 -0.30
C ALA A 6 27.87 -14.64 -0.23
N ALA A 7 28.18 -15.11 0.98
CA ALA A 7 28.77 -16.43 1.20
C ALA A 7 27.81 -17.60 0.89
N TRP A 8 26.51 -17.33 0.79
CA TRP A 8 25.45 -18.32 0.60
C TRP A 8 24.92 -18.35 -0.85
N ALA A 9 25.65 -17.74 -1.79
CA ALA A 9 25.15 -17.56 -3.16
C ALA A 9 24.75 -18.88 -3.84
N GLU A 10 25.53 -19.95 -3.67
CA GLU A 10 25.20 -21.26 -4.27
C GLU A 10 23.98 -21.90 -3.60
N GLN A 11 23.89 -21.89 -2.26
CA GLN A 11 22.75 -22.42 -1.53
C GLN A 11 21.47 -21.64 -1.83
N LEU A 12 21.56 -20.33 -2.03
CA LEU A 12 20.44 -19.50 -2.45
C LEU A 12 19.98 -19.83 -3.88
N LYS A 13 20.90 -20.16 -4.79
CA LYS A 13 20.54 -20.64 -6.14
C LYS A 13 19.85 -22.00 -6.08
N GLU A 14 20.35 -22.94 -5.29
CA GLU A 14 19.72 -24.25 -5.08
C GLU A 14 18.31 -24.09 -4.49
N LEU A 15 18.16 -23.25 -3.47
CA LEU A 15 16.86 -22.93 -2.86
C LEU A 15 15.90 -22.30 -3.89
N PHE A 16 16.39 -21.35 -4.69
CA PHE A 16 15.58 -20.69 -5.70
C PHE A 16 15.17 -21.65 -6.82
N ALA A 17 16.05 -22.56 -7.25
CA ALA A 17 15.72 -23.60 -8.22
C ALA A 17 14.62 -24.53 -7.68
N ALA A 18 14.75 -25.02 -6.44
CA ALA A 18 13.73 -25.83 -5.79
C ALA A 18 12.40 -25.07 -5.63
N TYR A 19 12.45 -23.77 -5.35
CA TYR A 19 11.27 -22.91 -5.30
C TYR A 19 10.55 -22.83 -6.66
N VAL A 20 11.29 -22.64 -7.75
CA VAL A 20 10.75 -22.60 -9.11
C VAL A 20 10.14 -23.95 -9.49
N GLU A 21 10.84 -25.07 -9.25
CA GLU A 21 10.31 -26.42 -9.48
C GLU A 21 9.03 -26.67 -8.69
N ALA A 22 8.99 -26.25 -7.41
CA ALA A 22 7.81 -26.39 -6.57
C ALA A 22 6.62 -25.55 -7.08
N LYS A 23 6.85 -24.32 -7.56
CA LYS A 23 5.80 -23.49 -8.18
C LYS A 23 5.24 -24.14 -9.44
N GLN A 24 6.12 -24.60 -10.32
CA GLN A 24 5.75 -25.24 -11.59
C GLN A 24 4.95 -26.53 -11.36
N ALA A 25 5.37 -27.38 -10.42
CA ALA A 25 4.63 -28.59 -10.05
C ALA A 25 3.21 -28.28 -9.54
N GLN A 26 3.03 -27.12 -8.91
CA GLN A 26 1.75 -26.64 -8.37
C GLN A 26 0.90 -25.86 -9.39
N ASN A 27 1.39 -25.62 -10.61
CA ASN A 27 0.78 -24.72 -11.59
C ASN A 27 0.44 -23.33 -11.01
N VAL A 28 1.34 -22.77 -10.20
CA VAL A 28 1.19 -21.43 -9.63
C VAL A 28 2.26 -20.50 -10.18
N LEU A 29 1.88 -19.25 -10.39
CA LEU A 29 2.76 -18.16 -10.78
C LEU A 29 2.74 -17.10 -9.67
N ASP A 30 3.90 -16.51 -9.39
CA ASP A 30 3.98 -15.27 -8.63
C ASP A 30 3.96 -14.04 -9.57
N TYR A 31 4.03 -12.84 -9.01
CA TYR A 31 3.99 -11.61 -9.79
C TYR A 31 5.18 -11.45 -10.75
N ASP A 32 6.36 -11.94 -10.36
CA ASP A 32 7.56 -11.83 -11.19
C ASP A 32 7.50 -12.82 -12.36
N ASP A 33 6.94 -14.01 -12.14
CA ASP A 33 6.70 -15.00 -13.18
C ASP A 33 5.83 -14.43 -14.31
N LEU A 34 4.78 -13.66 -14.01
CA LEU A 34 3.92 -13.06 -15.05
C LEU A 34 4.74 -12.25 -16.06
N LEU A 35 5.68 -11.46 -15.56
CA LEU A 35 6.58 -10.67 -16.39
C LEU A 35 7.66 -11.55 -17.05
N LEU A 36 8.22 -12.54 -16.34
CA LEU A 36 9.24 -13.45 -16.87
C LEU A 36 8.72 -14.29 -18.04
N TYR A 37 7.56 -14.93 -17.89
CA TYR A 37 6.95 -15.71 -18.97
C TYR A 37 6.63 -14.82 -20.17
N TRP A 38 6.12 -13.61 -19.95
CA TRP A 38 5.88 -12.66 -21.04
C TRP A 38 7.18 -12.25 -21.73
N ALA A 39 8.25 -11.98 -20.98
CA ALA A 39 9.56 -11.67 -21.54
C ALA A 39 10.14 -12.82 -22.36
N GLN A 40 10.00 -14.07 -21.89
CA GLN A 40 10.41 -15.25 -22.67
C GLN A 40 9.58 -15.40 -23.95
N MET A 41 8.26 -15.22 -23.87
CA MET A 41 7.40 -15.22 -25.06
C MET A 41 7.77 -14.10 -26.05
N ALA A 42 8.07 -12.90 -25.55
CA ALA A 42 8.48 -11.78 -26.38
C ALA A 42 9.91 -11.95 -26.94
N ALA A 43 10.75 -12.78 -26.33
CA ALA A 43 12.08 -13.09 -26.87
C ALA A 43 11.99 -13.95 -28.16
N GLU A 44 10.90 -14.69 -28.36
CA GLU A 44 10.66 -15.48 -29.57
C GLU A 44 10.11 -14.58 -30.70
N PRO A 45 10.86 -14.39 -31.82
CA PRO A 45 10.53 -13.38 -32.83
C PRO A 45 9.14 -13.53 -33.45
N GLU A 46 8.67 -14.76 -33.67
CA GLU A 46 7.35 -15.01 -34.27
C GLU A 46 6.21 -14.61 -33.32
N ILE A 47 6.36 -14.92 -32.03
CA ILE A 47 5.39 -14.53 -31.00
C ILE A 47 5.42 -13.02 -30.80
N ALA A 48 6.62 -12.43 -30.72
CA ALA A 48 6.80 -10.99 -30.59
C ALA A 48 6.15 -10.21 -31.74
N ALA A 49 6.37 -10.66 -32.99
CA ALA A 49 5.75 -10.05 -34.17
C ALA A 49 4.23 -10.18 -34.13
N HIS A 50 3.70 -11.35 -33.78
CA HIS A 50 2.27 -11.57 -33.66
C HIS A 50 1.62 -10.74 -32.55
N LEU A 51 2.29 -10.57 -31.41
CA LEU A 51 1.81 -9.72 -30.31
C LEU A 51 1.91 -8.24 -30.68
N GLY A 52 3.05 -7.81 -31.21
CA GLY A 52 3.31 -6.44 -31.61
C GLY A 52 2.38 -5.95 -32.72
N SER A 53 1.93 -6.84 -33.61
CA SER A 53 0.97 -6.51 -34.68
C SER A 53 -0.45 -6.26 -34.17
N ARG A 54 -0.78 -6.60 -32.91
CA ARG A 54 -2.09 -6.30 -32.33
C ARG A 54 -2.22 -4.83 -31.91
N PHE A 55 -1.10 -4.11 -31.84
CA PHE A 55 -1.05 -2.74 -31.35
C PHE A 55 -0.38 -1.86 -32.39
N ASP A 56 -1.16 -1.00 -33.06
CA ASP A 56 -0.58 0.01 -33.94
C ASP A 56 0.30 0.99 -33.15
N HIS A 57 -0.14 1.33 -31.93
CA HIS A 57 0.53 2.22 -31.01
C HIS A 57 0.63 1.62 -29.60
N VAL A 58 1.79 1.78 -28.96
CA VAL A 58 2.05 1.40 -27.58
C VAL A 58 2.43 2.66 -26.81
N LEU A 59 1.61 3.01 -25.83
CA LEU A 59 1.81 4.18 -24.97
C LEU A 59 2.17 3.67 -23.56
N VAL A 60 3.32 4.09 -23.05
CA VAL A 60 3.79 3.68 -21.72
C VAL A 60 3.95 4.93 -20.87
N ASP A 61 3.14 5.02 -19.81
CA ASP A 61 3.28 6.06 -18.79
C ASP A 61 4.21 5.59 -17.66
N GLU A 62 4.71 6.53 -16.87
CA GLU A 62 5.62 6.27 -15.73
C GLU A 62 6.85 5.40 -16.09
N TYR A 63 7.41 5.60 -17.29
CA TYR A 63 8.47 4.74 -17.86
C TYR A 63 9.76 4.71 -17.02
N GLN A 64 10.02 5.73 -16.21
CA GLN A 64 11.15 5.77 -15.28
C GLN A 64 11.08 4.69 -14.18
N ASP A 65 9.89 4.19 -13.86
CA ASP A 65 9.71 3.14 -12.86
C ASP A 65 9.75 1.72 -13.45
N THR A 66 10.01 1.60 -14.76
CA THR A 66 10.10 0.29 -15.40
C THR A 66 11.38 -0.43 -15.01
N ASN A 67 11.29 -1.75 -14.83
CA ASN A 67 12.48 -2.58 -14.68
C ASN A 67 13.02 -3.02 -16.05
N ARG A 68 14.21 -3.64 -16.06
CA ARG A 68 14.88 -4.08 -17.30
C ARG A 68 14.06 -5.07 -18.11
N LEU A 69 13.28 -5.92 -17.45
CA LEU A 69 12.48 -6.95 -18.10
C LEU A 69 11.26 -6.35 -18.82
N GLN A 70 10.59 -5.38 -18.20
CA GLN A 70 9.51 -4.62 -18.83
C GLN A 70 10.02 -3.86 -20.06
N ALA A 71 11.19 -3.21 -19.95
CA ALA A 71 11.83 -2.55 -21.08
C ALA A 71 12.16 -3.54 -22.22
N SER A 72 12.67 -4.74 -21.91
CA SER A 72 12.97 -5.74 -22.94
C SER A 72 11.73 -6.25 -23.67
N ILE A 73 10.60 -6.40 -22.97
CA ILE A 73 9.32 -6.77 -23.59
C ILE A 73 8.92 -5.70 -24.63
N LEU A 74 8.99 -4.41 -24.26
CA LEU A 74 8.61 -3.31 -25.15
C LEU A 74 9.50 -3.24 -26.39
N LEU A 75 10.81 -3.41 -26.21
CA LEU A 75 11.77 -3.45 -27.32
C LEU A 75 11.54 -4.63 -28.25
N ALA A 76 11.18 -5.80 -27.71
CA ALA A 76 10.86 -6.95 -28.54
C ALA A 76 9.54 -6.78 -29.33
N LEU A 77 8.53 -6.13 -28.73
CA LEU A 77 7.26 -5.84 -29.40
C LEU A 77 7.40 -4.79 -30.50
N LYS A 78 8.27 -3.78 -30.29
CA LYS A 78 8.51 -2.66 -31.21
C LYS A 78 10.02 -2.48 -31.48
N PRO A 79 10.66 -3.40 -32.21
CA PRO A 79 12.12 -3.43 -32.37
C PRO A 79 12.71 -2.22 -33.12
N ASP A 80 11.92 -1.58 -33.97
CA ASP A 80 12.28 -0.35 -34.69
C ASP A 80 11.79 0.94 -34.00
N GLY A 81 11.08 0.80 -32.87
CA GLY A 81 10.46 1.88 -32.12
C GLY A 81 9.20 2.46 -32.78
N ALA A 82 8.72 1.90 -33.90
CA ALA A 82 7.58 2.46 -34.62
C ALA A 82 6.28 2.34 -33.82
N GLY A 83 5.65 3.48 -33.54
CA GLY A 83 4.42 3.53 -32.75
C GLY A 83 4.61 3.37 -31.25
N LEU A 84 5.85 3.33 -30.74
CA LEU A 84 6.14 3.32 -29.31
C LEU A 84 6.36 4.75 -28.79
N THR A 85 5.55 5.15 -27.81
CA THR A 85 5.72 6.41 -27.08
C THR A 85 5.83 6.11 -25.59
N VAL A 86 6.89 6.62 -24.97
CA VAL A 86 7.09 6.53 -23.51
C VAL A 86 7.00 7.92 -22.88
N VAL A 87 6.39 7.99 -21.71
CA VAL A 87 6.24 9.20 -20.90
C VAL A 87 6.80 8.89 -19.52
N GLY A 88 7.54 9.84 -18.95
CA GLY A 88 8.07 9.70 -17.61
C GLY A 88 8.90 10.90 -17.16
N ASP A 89 9.21 10.90 -15.87
CA ASP A 89 9.97 11.95 -15.20
C ASP A 89 11.01 11.31 -14.27
N ASP A 90 12.30 11.46 -14.59
CA ASP A 90 13.41 10.89 -13.83
C ASP A 90 13.45 11.40 -12.38
N ALA A 91 12.98 12.63 -12.14
CA ALA A 91 12.84 13.17 -10.79
C ALA A 91 11.76 12.47 -9.95
N GLN A 92 10.90 11.66 -10.58
CA GLN A 92 9.83 10.89 -9.93
C GLN A 92 10.10 9.38 -9.95
N SER A 93 11.33 8.94 -10.20
CA SER A 93 11.74 7.53 -10.11
C SER A 93 11.92 7.12 -8.64
N ILE A 94 10.93 6.46 -8.05
CA ILE A 94 10.87 6.16 -6.60
C ILE A 94 10.58 4.69 -6.27
N TYR A 95 10.79 3.79 -7.23
CA TYR A 95 10.58 2.35 -7.07
C TYR A 95 11.86 1.53 -7.34
N SER A 96 13.05 2.06 -7.03
CA SER A 96 14.29 1.32 -7.29
C SER A 96 14.38 0.05 -6.42
N PHE A 97 13.76 0.08 -5.23
CA PHE A 97 13.60 -1.09 -4.37
C PHE A 97 12.78 -2.23 -5.01
N ARG A 98 12.01 -1.94 -6.08
CA ARG A 98 11.32 -2.93 -6.94
C ARG A 98 12.07 -3.18 -8.26
N ALA A 99 13.36 -2.88 -8.30
CA ALA A 99 14.24 -3.01 -9.46
C ALA A 99 13.90 -2.08 -10.65
N ALA A 100 13.23 -0.95 -10.40
CA ALA A 100 13.11 0.11 -11.41
C ALA A 100 14.49 0.60 -11.85
N GLU A 101 14.69 0.78 -13.15
CA GLU A 101 15.94 1.18 -13.76
C GLU A 101 15.75 2.53 -14.46
N VAL A 102 16.15 3.62 -13.78
CA VAL A 102 16.03 4.99 -14.33
C VAL A 102 16.74 5.13 -15.67
N ARG A 103 17.80 4.34 -15.93
CA ARG A 103 18.48 4.34 -17.22
C ARG A 103 17.59 3.94 -18.39
N ASN A 104 16.52 3.19 -18.15
CA ASN A 104 15.56 2.85 -19.21
C ASN A 104 15.05 4.13 -19.91
N ILE A 105 14.63 5.14 -19.14
CA ILE A 105 14.15 6.40 -19.70
C ILE A 105 15.31 7.30 -20.19
N LEU A 106 16.46 7.30 -19.49
CA LEU A 106 17.61 8.13 -19.87
C LEU A 106 18.22 7.69 -21.21
N ASP A 107 18.31 6.39 -21.44
CA ASP A 107 18.94 5.80 -22.62
C ASP A 107 17.95 5.60 -23.78
N PHE A 108 16.63 5.67 -23.54
CA PHE A 108 15.57 5.45 -24.54
C PHE A 108 15.78 6.17 -25.87
N PRO A 109 16.17 7.46 -25.93
CA PRO A 109 16.33 8.16 -27.21
C PRO A 109 17.39 7.55 -28.14
N LYS A 110 18.31 6.73 -27.58
CA LYS A 110 19.42 6.09 -28.29
C LYS A 110 19.23 4.58 -28.48
N GLN A 111 18.10 4.02 -28.05
CA GLN A 111 17.86 2.57 -28.10
C GLN A 111 17.55 2.04 -29.50
N PHE A 112 17.08 2.90 -30.42
CA PHE A 112 16.68 2.52 -31.77
C PHE A 112 17.64 3.06 -32.83
N ALA A 113 17.66 2.42 -34.00
CA ALA A 113 18.48 2.85 -35.14
C ALA A 113 18.16 4.29 -35.57
N LYS A 114 16.88 4.68 -35.51
CA LYS A 114 16.43 6.06 -35.62
C LYS A 114 16.24 6.61 -34.20
N PRO A 115 16.95 7.68 -33.79
CA PRO A 115 16.75 8.26 -32.48
C PRO A 115 15.31 8.69 -32.25
N ALA A 116 14.80 8.48 -31.03
CA ALA A 116 13.45 8.90 -30.67
C ALA A 116 13.35 10.42 -30.61
N GLU A 117 12.19 10.96 -30.97
CA GLU A 117 11.88 12.38 -30.77
C GLU A 117 11.66 12.65 -29.28
N ILE A 118 12.32 13.68 -28.75
CA ILE A 118 12.20 14.08 -27.34
C ILE A 118 11.35 15.33 -27.25
N VAL A 119 10.18 15.22 -26.63
CA VAL A 119 9.32 16.35 -26.30
C VAL A 119 9.43 16.65 -24.80
N MET A 120 9.79 17.89 -24.47
CA MET A 120 10.01 18.31 -23.09
C MET A 120 8.82 19.16 -22.61
N LEU A 121 8.14 18.68 -21.57
CA LEU A 121 7.04 19.41 -20.91
C LEU A 121 7.57 20.10 -19.65
N GLU A 122 7.82 21.41 -19.75
CA GLU A 122 8.41 22.19 -18.65
C GLU A 122 7.38 23.00 -17.85
N ARG A 123 6.16 23.13 -18.39
CA ARG A 123 5.10 23.90 -17.76
C ARG A 123 4.30 23.03 -16.80
N ASN A 124 4.36 23.36 -15.52
CA ASN A 124 3.54 22.78 -14.46
C ASN A 124 2.21 23.55 -14.35
N TYR A 125 1.10 22.82 -14.38
CA TYR A 125 -0.25 23.37 -14.26
C TYR A 125 -0.89 23.11 -12.88
N ARG A 126 -0.22 22.36 -12.01
CA ARG A 126 -0.76 21.87 -10.73
C ARG A 126 -0.46 22.84 -9.59
N SER A 127 0.82 23.07 -9.34
CA SER A 127 1.34 23.72 -8.14
C SER A 127 1.56 25.21 -8.35
N THR A 128 1.47 25.97 -7.27
CA THR A 128 1.85 27.39 -7.24
C THR A 128 3.36 27.59 -7.42
N GLU A 129 3.75 28.80 -7.83
CA GLU A 129 5.15 29.17 -8.05
C GLU A 129 6.03 28.97 -6.81
N THR A 130 5.49 29.22 -5.61
CA THR A 130 6.21 29.10 -4.34
C THR A 130 6.45 27.64 -3.95
N ILE A 131 5.44 26.77 -4.13
CA ILE A 131 5.58 25.32 -3.93
C ILE A 131 6.59 24.76 -4.92
N LEU A 132 6.43 25.09 -6.20
CA LEU A 132 7.29 24.58 -7.26
C LEU A 132 8.74 25.05 -7.10
N ALA A 133 8.95 26.31 -6.70
CA ALA A 133 10.29 26.83 -6.41
C ALA A 133 10.96 26.09 -5.24
N ALA A 134 10.21 25.77 -4.17
CA ALA A 134 10.74 24.98 -3.05
C ALA A 134 11.08 23.55 -3.49
N ALA A 135 10.20 22.89 -4.24
CA ALA A 135 10.42 21.53 -4.75
C ALA A 135 11.62 21.48 -5.71
N ASN A 136 11.74 22.44 -6.64
CA ASN A 136 12.87 22.56 -7.57
C ASN A 136 14.22 22.74 -6.84
N ARG A 137 14.24 23.41 -5.67
CA ARG A 137 15.45 23.51 -4.84
C ARG A 137 15.82 22.18 -4.21
N VAL A 138 14.84 21.44 -3.68
CA VAL A 138 15.06 20.12 -3.06
C VAL A 138 15.65 19.13 -4.07
N ILE A 139 15.03 19.03 -5.25
CA ILE A 139 15.51 18.12 -6.32
C ILE A 139 16.76 18.64 -7.03
N GLY A 140 17.04 19.95 -6.96
CA GLY A 140 18.21 20.57 -7.57
C GLY A 140 19.55 20.13 -6.96
N GLU A 141 19.54 19.58 -5.75
CA GLU A 141 20.70 18.98 -5.08
C GLU A 141 20.94 17.52 -5.48
N ALA A 142 20.12 16.93 -6.36
CA ALA A 142 20.31 15.56 -6.83
C ALA A 142 21.50 15.45 -7.80
N SER A 143 22.27 14.38 -7.68
CA SER A 143 23.52 14.15 -8.44
C SER A 143 23.28 13.82 -9.93
N GLU A 144 22.20 13.11 -10.25
CA GLU A 144 21.83 12.71 -11.62
C GLU A 144 20.42 13.22 -11.93
N ARG A 145 20.28 14.02 -13.00
CA ARG A 145 18.98 14.50 -13.50
C ARG A 145 19.03 14.89 -14.98
N PHE A 146 17.92 14.71 -15.70
CA PHE A 146 17.66 15.54 -16.87
C PHE A 146 17.39 16.97 -16.41
N THR A 147 18.04 17.93 -17.06
CA THR A 147 18.02 19.34 -16.66
C THR A 147 16.69 19.99 -17.05
N LYS A 148 15.59 19.65 -16.37
CA LYS A 148 14.29 20.32 -16.52
C LYS A 148 14.02 21.19 -15.30
N ASN A 149 13.86 22.49 -15.52
CA ASN A 149 13.39 23.39 -14.48
C ASN A 149 11.91 23.70 -14.75
N LEU A 150 11.03 23.05 -13.98
CA LEU A 150 9.59 23.27 -14.14
C LEU A 150 9.21 24.71 -13.75
N TRP A 151 8.32 25.32 -14.53
CA TRP A 151 7.76 26.65 -14.27
C TRP A 151 6.23 26.62 -14.28
N THR A 152 5.57 27.59 -13.64
CA THR A 152 4.10 27.65 -13.51
C THR A 152 3.60 29.09 -13.64
N GLU A 153 2.37 29.26 -14.13
CA GLU A 153 1.66 30.56 -14.15
C GLU A 153 0.83 30.78 -12.88
N ARG A 154 0.66 29.75 -12.03
CA ARG A 154 -0.10 29.84 -10.78
C ARG A 154 0.68 30.63 -9.74
N ARG A 155 0.32 31.91 -9.55
CA ARG A 155 0.97 32.79 -8.57
C ARG A 155 0.40 32.59 -7.17
N SER A 156 1.27 32.72 -6.17
CA SER A 156 0.87 32.73 -4.76
C SER A 156 1.89 33.51 -3.93
N SER A 157 1.41 34.34 -3.01
CA SER A 157 2.27 34.97 -2.00
C SER A 157 2.63 34.03 -0.85
N HIS A 158 1.88 32.95 -0.67
CA HIS A 158 2.05 32.01 0.44
C HIS A 158 3.14 31.00 0.10
N ARG A 159 4.15 30.90 0.98
CA ARG A 159 5.20 29.88 0.88
C ARG A 159 4.74 28.58 1.55
N PRO A 160 5.30 27.43 1.15
CA PRO A 160 5.12 26.20 1.91
C PRO A 160 5.51 26.38 3.38
N GLN A 161 4.72 25.83 4.28
CA GLN A 161 4.95 25.90 5.72
C GLN A 161 5.95 24.83 6.15
N LEU A 162 6.93 25.22 6.95
CA LEU A 162 7.83 24.32 7.66
C LEU A 162 7.56 24.46 9.16
N VAL A 163 6.82 23.49 9.69
CA VAL A 163 6.16 23.60 11.00
C VAL A 163 6.89 22.74 12.01
N SER A 164 7.53 23.37 12.99
CA SER A 164 8.13 22.66 14.12
C SER A 164 7.09 22.35 15.17
N VAL A 165 7.02 21.09 15.61
CA VAL A 165 6.13 20.62 16.69
C VAL A 165 6.92 19.85 17.73
N ARG A 166 6.42 19.78 18.97
CA ARG A 166 7.16 19.14 20.07
C ARG A 166 7.39 17.64 19.82
N ASP A 167 6.35 16.92 19.41
CA ASP A 167 6.34 15.46 19.31
C ASP A 167 5.28 14.99 18.29
N GLU A 168 5.17 13.67 18.07
CA GLU A 168 4.21 13.08 17.13
C GLU A 168 2.74 13.29 17.52
N ALA A 169 2.44 13.47 18.81
CA ALA A 169 1.08 13.78 19.27
C ALA A 169 0.70 15.23 18.92
N GLU A 170 1.62 16.17 19.15
CA GLU A 170 1.44 17.56 18.74
C GLU A 170 1.39 17.71 17.21
N GLN A 171 2.12 16.87 16.46
CA GLN A 171 1.96 16.77 15.00
C GLN A 171 0.52 16.42 14.60
N ALA A 172 -0.05 15.36 15.19
CA ALA A 172 -1.42 14.97 14.91
C ALA A 172 -2.42 16.09 15.25
N ASN A 173 -2.23 16.75 16.40
CA ASN A 173 -3.08 17.86 16.81
C ASN A 173 -3.02 19.06 15.84
N TYR A 174 -1.81 19.44 15.41
CA TYR A 174 -1.60 20.50 14.44
C TYR A 174 -2.31 20.20 13.12
N VAL A 175 -2.07 19.00 12.58
CA VAL A 175 -2.65 18.57 11.30
C VAL A 175 -4.17 18.58 11.37
N CYS A 176 -4.78 18.00 12.41
CA CYS A 176 -6.22 18.03 12.59
C CYS A 176 -6.77 19.46 12.71
N GLN A 177 -6.07 20.36 13.41
CA GLN A 177 -6.52 21.75 13.54
C GLN A 177 -6.45 22.51 12.20
N ALA A 178 -5.35 22.33 11.45
CA ALA A 178 -5.17 22.96 10.15
C ALA A 178 -6.21 22.46 9.12
N ILE A 179 -6.48 21.16 9.10
CA ILE A 179 -7.49 20.55 8.21
C ILE A 179 -8.88 21.08 8.51
N LEU A 180 -9.24 21.19 9.80
CA LEU A 180 -10.53 21.74 10.21
C LEU A 180 -10.65 23.23 9.87
N ALA A 181 -9.60 24.02 10.08
CA ALA A 181 -9.60 25.43 9.71
C ALA A 181 -9.82 25.63 8.20
N GLU A 182 -9.17 24.80 7.37
CA GLU A 182 -9.37 24.80 5.92
C GLU A 182 -10.77 24.34 5.52
N ARG A 183 -11.34 23.37 6.24
CA ARG A 183 -12.72 22.93 6.05
C ARG A 183 -13.72 24.03 6.40
N GLU A 184 -13.50 24.74 7.50
CA GLU A 184 -14.30 25.91 7.90
C GLU A 184 -14.19 27.05 6.88
N ALA A 185 -13.03 27.20 6.22
CA ALA A 185 -12.81 28.10 5.09
C ALA A 185 -13.42 27.61 3.76
N GLY A 186 -14.05 26.43 3.74
CA GLY A 186 -14.77 25.88 2.58
C GLY A 186 -13.99 24.88 1.73
N THR A 187 -12.80 24.44 2.15
CA THR A 187 -12.05 23.36 1.46
C THR A 187 -12.59 21.99 1.90
N ALA A 188 -13.19 21.23 0.97
CA ALA A 188 -13.62 19.85 1.23
C ALA A 188 -12.47 18.99 1.76
N LEU A 189 -12.75 18.07 2.70
CA LEU A 189 -11.77 17.12 3.23
C LEU A 189 -11.14 16.28 2.13
N LYS A 190 -11.90 15.88 1.08
CA LYS A 190 -11.36 15.12 -0.07
C LYS A 190 -10.32 15.89 -0.88
N ALA A 191 -10.32 17.22 -0.78
CA ALA A 191 -9.32 18.07 -1.42
C ALA A 191 -8.06 18.25 -0.55
N GLN A 192 -7.99 17.57 0.61
CA GLN A 192 -6.88 17.62 1.54
C GLN A 192 -6.29 16.21 1.72
N ALA A 193 -4.97 16.11 1.84
CA ALA A 193 -4.30 14.84 2.07
C ALA A 193 -3.17 14.95 3.08
N VAL A 194 -2.95 13.86 3.80
CA VAL A 194 -1.83 13.67 4.71
C VAL A 194 -0.95 12.54 4.19
N LEU A 195 0.30 12.88 3.89
CA LEU A 195 1.30 11.99 3.33
C LEU A 195 2.35 11.59 4.36
N PHE A 196 2.77 10.33 4.33
CA PHE A 196 3.78 9.80 5.25
C PHE A 196 4.69 8.79 4.55
N ARG A 197 5.93 8.65 5.05
CA ARG A 197 6.91 7.71 4.49
C ARG A 197 6.56 6.24 4.72
N THR A 198 6.03 5.91 5.90
CA THR A 198 5.72 4.54 6.33
C THR A 198 4.33 4.51 6.94
N SER A 199 3.55 3.46 6.66
CA SER A 199 2.14 3.34 7.11
C SER A 199 1.95 3.33 8.63
N SER A 200 3.02 3.12 9.41
CA SER A 200 3.01 3.24 10.87
C SER A 200 2.99 4.69 11.36
N HIS A 201 3.50 5.64 10.57
CA HIS A 201 3.58 7.06 10.97
C HIS A 201 2.21 7.73 11.08
N SER A 202 1.17 7.15 10.46
CA SER A 202 -0.19 7.68 10.53
C SER A 202 -0.93 7.29 11.81
N GLY A 203 -0.45 6.30 12.58
CA GLY A 203 -1.16 5.76 13.73
C GLY A 203 -1.63 6.81 14.75
N PRO A 204 -0.76 7.71 15.25
CA PRO A 204 -1.16 8.79 16.16
C PRO A 204 -2.21 9.74 15.55
N LEU A 205 -2.13 10.00 14.24
CA LEU A 205 -3.08 10.84 13.54
C LEU A 205 -4.44 10.17 13.39
N GLU A 206 -4.49 8.87 13.06
CA GLU A 206 -5.72 8.09 12.94
C GLU A 206 -6.53 8.10 14.25
N VAL A 207 -5.83 7.96 15.38
CA VAL A 207 -6.44 8.06 16.72
C VAL A 207 -7.03 9.46 16.94
N GLU A 208 -6.30 10.51 16.58
CA GLU A 208 -6.74 11.89 16.80
C GLU A 208 -7.88 12.30 15.86
N LEU A 209 -7.86 11.87 14.59
CA LEU A 209 -8.96 12.06 13.63
C LEU A 209 -10.24 11.38 14.14
N THR A 210 -10.12 10.15 14.61
CA THR A 210 -11.24 9.40 15.22
C THR A 210 -11.78 10.11 16.45
N ARG A 211 -10.89 10.58 17.36
CA ARG A 211 -11.28 11.34 18.56
C ARG A 211 -12.06 12.61 18.23
N ARG A 212 -11.75 13.26 17.11
CA ARG A 212 -12.41 14.50 16.66
C ARG A 212 -13.57 14.26 15.70
N ASN A 213 -13.94 13.01 15.42
CA ASN A 213 -14.94 12.65 14.42
C ASN A 213 -14.68 13.27 13.03
N ILE A 214 -13.41 13.27 12.59
CA ILE A 214 -13.03 13.69 11.23
C ILE A 214 -13.01 12.43 10.36
N PRO A 215 -13.92 12.29 9.37
CA PRO A 215 -13.93 11.13 8.48
C PRO A 215 -12.64 11.06 7.67
N PHE A 216 -12.07 9.86 7.53
CA PHE A 216 -10.84 9.67 6.77
C PHE A 216 -10.76 8.30 6.10
N VAL A 217 -9.97 8.21 5.03
CA VAL A 217 -9.64 6.98 4.31
C VAL A 217 -8.13 6.85 4.20
N LYS A 218 -7.61 5.66 4.52
CA LYS A 218 -6.17 5.36 4.46
C LYS A 218 -5.84 4.49 3.26
N PHE A 219 -5.12 5.07 2.31
CA PHE A 219 -4.52 4.37 1.17
C PHE A 219 -3.15 3.80 1.57
N GLY A 220 -2.88 2.54 1.20
CA GLY A 220 -1.61 1.86 1.50
C GLY A 220 -1.46 1.29 2.92
N GLY A 221 -2.57 1.08 3.64
CA GLY A 221 -2.62 0.26 4.87
C GLY A 221 -2.72 -1.25 4.56
N LEU A 222 -2.60 -2.12 5.58
CA LEU A 222 -2.87 -3.56 5.46
C LEU A 222 -4.20 -3.75 4.75
N LYS A 223 -4.15 -4.32 3.54
CA LYS A 223 -5.29 -4.34 2.62
C LYS A 223 -6.42 -5.15 3.25
N PHE A 224 -7.66 -4.84 2.94
CA PHE A 224 -8.79 -5.74 3.19
C PHE A 224 -8.48 -7.21 2.80
N LEU A 225 -7.76 -7.40 1.70
CA LEU A 225 -7.27 -8.72 1.25
C LEU A 225 -6.21 -9.38 2.14
N ASP A 226 -5.55 -8.61 3.00
CA ASP A 226 -4.56 -9.14 3.94
C ASP A 226 -5.17 -9.73 5.20
N ALA A 227 -6.43 -9.40 5.48
CA ALA A 227 -7.16 -9.89 6.64
C ALA A 227 -7.25 -11.42 6.59
N ALA A 228 -7.00 -12.07 7.74
CA ALA A 228 -6.90 -13.53 7.82
C ALA A 228 -8.17 -14.23 7.30
N HIS A 229 -9.35 -13.69 7.63
CA HIS A 229 -10.65 -14.24 7.24
C HIS A 229 -10.93 -14.07 5.74
N VAL A 230 -10.52 -12.95 5.14
CA VAL A 230 -10.56 -12.75 3.69
C VAL A 230 -9.61 -13.73 2.98
N LYS A 231 -8.37 -13.88 3.48
CA LYS A 231 -7.41 -14.87 2.95
C LYS A 231 -7.91 -16.30 3.03
N ASP A 232 -8.69 -16.66 4.05
CA ASP A 232 -9.29 -17.98 4.19
C ASP A 232 -10.33 -18.25 3.09
N MET A 233 -11.23 -17.28 2.84
CA MET A 233 -12.20 -17.38 1.75
C MET A 233 -11.53 -17.46 0.38
N LEU A 234 -10.53 -16.60 0.13
CA LEU A 234 -9.79 -16.60 -1.14
C LEU A 234 -8.99 -17.89 -1.34
N ALA A 235 -8.45 -18.47 -0.27
CA ALA A 235 -7.76 -19.76 -0.35
C ALA A 235 -8.73 -20.89 -0.75
N MET A 236 -9.98 -20.89 -0.27
CA MET A 236 -10.96 -21.89 -0.71
C MET A 236 -11.28 -21.77 -2.21
N LEU A 237 -11.46 -20.53 -2.70
CA LEU A 237 -11.67 -20.29 -4.12
C LEU A 237 -10.47 -20.72 -4.96
N ARG A 238 -9.26 -20.32 -4.57
CA ARG A 238 -8.01 -20.69 -5.25
C ARG A 238 -7.80 -22.19 -5.30
N PHE A 239 -8.07 -22.88 -4.20
CA PHE A 239 -7.91 -24.32 -4.12
C PHE A 239 -8.95 -25.09 -4.95
N ALA A 240 -10.16 -24.54 -5.06
CA ALA A 240 -11.18 -25.08 -5.96
C ALA A 240 -10.86 -24.81 -7.44
N GLU A 241 -10.26 -23.65 -7.77
CA GLU A 241 -9.85 -23.33 -9.15
C GLU A 241 -8.61 -24.13 -9.57
N ASN A 242 -7.59 -24.16 -8.72
CA ASN A 242 -6.35 -24.92 -8.90
C ASN A 242 -6.14 -25.90 -7.73
N PRO A 243 -6.47 -27.19 -7.91
CA PRO A 243 -6.29 -28.25 -6.91
C PRO A 243 -4.84 -28.52 -6.56
N ARG A 244 -3.90 -28.08 -7.42
CA ARG A 244 -2.47 -28.20 -7.23
C ARG A 244 -1.89 -27.04 -6.42
N ASP A 245 -2.68 -26.00 -6.11
CA ASP A 245 -2.28 -24.92 -5.21
C ASP A 245 -2.18 -25.47 -3.77
N ARG A 246 -1.00 -25.98 -3.43
CA ARG A 246 -0.71 -26.57 -2.12
C ARG A 246 -0.83 -25.52 -1.03
N VAL A 247 -0.47 -24.27 -1.28
CA VAL A 247 -0.51 -23.20 -0.28
C VAL A 247 -1.95 -22.90 0.13
N ALA A 248 -2.84 -22.78 -0.86
CA ALA A 248 -4.27 -22.58 -0.63
C ALA A 248 -4.91 -23.78 0.07
N GLY A 249 -4.67 -25.00 -0.44
CA GLY A 249 -5.17 -26.23 0.18
C GLY A 249 -4.68 -26.41 1.62
N PHE A 250 -3.39 -26.23 1.87
CA PHE A 250 -2.79 -26.32 3.20
C PHE A 250 -3.40 -25.33 4.19
N ARG A 251 -3.71 -24.10 3.75
CA ARG A 251 -4.38 -23.09 4.58
C ARG A 251 -5.81 -23.51 4.91
N VAL A 252 -6.61 -23.86 3.90
CA VAL A 252 -8.04 -24.21 4.06
C VAL A 252 -8.22 -25.45 4.94
N LEU A 253 -7.41 -26.49 4.74
CA LEU A 253 -7.51 -27.74 5.49
C LEU A 253 -7.31 -27.53 6.99
N GLN A 254 -6.46 -26.58 7.40
CA GLN A 254 -6.19 -26.26 8.81
C GLN A 254 -7.32 -25.50 9.51
N LEU A 255 -8.32 -25.02 8.76
CA LEU A 255 -9.51 -24.41 9.36
C LEU A 255 -10.40 -25.46 10.04
N MET A 256 -10.29 -26.73 9.63
CA MET A 256 -11.04 -27.83 10.22
C MET A 256 -10.44 -28.28 11.57
N PRO A 257 -11.27 -28.50 12.61
CA PRO A 257 -10.83 -28.96 13.92
C PRO A 257 -9.98 -30.24 13.87
N GLY A 258 -8.77 -30.16 14.41
CA GLY A 258 -7.87 -31.31 14.53
C GLY A 258 -7.06 -31.64 13.27
N ILE A 259 -7.16 -30.85 12.21
CA ILE A 259 -6.21 -30.89 11.09
C ILE A 259 -5.10 -29.87 11.35
N GLY A 260 -3.94 -30.36 11.80
CA GLY A 260 -2.73 -29.55 11.93
C GLY A 260 -1.83 -29.61 10.68
N PRO A 261 -0.67 -28.93 10.70
CA PRO A 261 0.27 -28.87 9.59
C PRO A 261 0.65 -30.24 8.98
N SER A 262 0.85 -31.25 9.83
CA SER A 262 1.22 -32.60 9.38
C SER A 262 0.09 -33.27 8.59
N ALA A 263 -1.14 -33.26 9.14
CA ALA A 263 -2.31 -33.83 8.49
C ALA A 263 -2.65 -33.09 7.19
N ALA A 264 -2.59 -31.76 7.20
CA ALA A 264 -2.81 -30.96 6.00
C ALA A 264 -1.80 -31.27 4.88
N SER A 265 -0.52 -31.43 5.22
CA SER A 265 0.51 -31.82 4.24
C SER A 265 0.23 -33.19 3.63
N GLN A 266 -0.09 -34.19 4.47
CA GLN A 266 -0.43 -35.54 4.00
C GLN A 266 -1.64 -35.57 3.07
N ILE A 267 -2.66 -34.75 3.34
CA ILE A 267 -3.85 -34.64 2.48
C ILE A 267 -3.45 -34.09 1.11
N VAL A 268 -2.69 -32.99 1.06
CA VAL A 268 -2.29 -32.39 -0.21
C VAL A 268 -1.32 -33.29 -0.98
N ASP A 269 -0.43 -34.02 -0.30
CA ASP A 269 0.44 -35.03 -0.91
C ASP A 269 -0.38 -36.18 -1.53
N ALA A 270 -1.41 -36.64 -0.84
CA ALA A 270 -2.32 -37.67 -1.35
C ALA A 270 -3.12 -37.18 -2.57
N MET A 271 -3.50 -35.91 -2.61
CA MET A 271 -4.15 -35.32 -3.79
C MET A 271 -3.19 -35.23 -4.98
N ALA A 272 -1.96 -34.76 -4.76
CA ALA A 272 -0.95 -34.57 -5.82
C ALA A 272 -0.52 -35.90 -6.48
N THR A 273 -0.65 -37.02 -5.77
CA THR A 273 -0.33 -38.36 -6.27
C THR A 273 -1.53 -39.09 -6.90
N SER A 274 -2.74 -38.51 -6.79
CA SER A 274 -3.95 -39.07 -7.36
C SER A 274 -4.11 -38.68 -8.84
N LEU A 275 -4.65 -39.61 -9.64
CA LEU A 275 -5.05 -39.34 -11.04
C LEU A 275 -6.22 -38.34 -11.13
N ASP A 276 -7.01 -38.25 -10.06
CA ASP A 276 -8.08 -37.27 -9.87
C ASP A 276 -7.93 -36.69 -8.46
N GLU A 277 -7.58 -35.41 -8.38
CA GLU A 277 -7.30 -34.75 -7.10
C GLU A 277 -8.54 -34.73 -6.19
N THR A 278 -9.74 -34.67 -6.75
CA THR A 278 -11.01 -34.64 -5.99
C THR A 278 -11.31 -36.01 -5.40
N LEU A 279 -11.10 -37.08 -6.16
CA LEU A 279 -11.21 -38.45 -5.64
C LEU A 279 -10.12 -38.76 -4.61
N GLY A 280 -8.90 -38.23 -4.80
CA GLY A 280 -7.81 -38.34 -3.83
C GLY A 280 -8.19 -37.75 -2.49
N LEU A 281 -8.76 -36.53 -2.50
CA LEU A 281 -9.27 -35.86 -1.31
C LEU A 281 -10.42 -36.64 -0.64
N ALA A 282 -11.40 -37.12 -1.43
CA ALA A 282 -12.55 -37.84 -0.91
C ALA A 282 -12.20 -39.18 -0.24
N ARG A 283 -11.11 -39.84 -0.66
CA ARG A 283 -10.65 -41.12 -0.10
C ARG A 283 -9.80 -40.96 1.16
N PHE A 284 -9.34 -39.76 1.47
CA PHE A 284 -8.53 -39.52 2.66
C PHE A 284 -9.37 -39.71 3.93
N ARG A 285 -8.77 -40.36 4.94
CA ARG A 285 -9.42 -40.54 6.25
C ARG A 285 -8.98 -39.41 7.19
N PRO A 286 -9.87 -38.46 7.52
CA PRO A 286 -9.51 -37.33 8.37
C PRO A 286 -9.23 -37.78 9.82
N PRO A 287 -8.49 -36.99 10.60
CA PRO A 287 -8.42 -37.16 12.05
C PRO A 287 -9.82 -37.18 12.69
N GLN A 288 -10.00 -37.94 13.77
CA GLN A 288 -11.32 -38.12 14.41
C GLN A 288 -12.01 -36.79 14.77
N ARG A 289 -11.25 -35.76 15.13
CA ARG A 289 -11.76 -34.43 15.47
C ARG A 289 -12.35 -33.67 14.28
N ALA A 290 -11.96 -34.00 13.05
CA ALA A 290 -12.47 -33.40 11.82
C ALA A 290 -13.59 -34.25 11.18
N ALA A 291 -13.98 -35.39 11.78
CA ALA A 291 -14.90 -36.34 11.16
C ALA A 291 -16.30 -35.77 10.89
N GLN A 292 -16.73 -34.76 11.65
CA GLN A 292 -18.02 -34.07 11.45
C GLN A 292 -17.95 -33.02 10.34
N ASP A 293 -16.87 -32.25 10.28
CA ASP A 293 -16.70 -31.16 9.29
C ASP A 293 -16.25 -31.68 7.92
N TRP A 294 -15.55 -32.81 7.87
CA TRP A 294 -14.95 -33.34 6.65
C TRP A 294 -15.97 -33.63 5.52
N PRO A 295 -17.12 -34.29 5.75
CA PRO A 295 -18.10 -34.51 4.70
C PRO A 295 -18.69 -33.19 4.15
N VAL A 296 -18.89 -32.19 5.02
CA VAL A 296 -19.40 -30.87 4.63
C VAL A 296 -18.38 -30.14 3.76
N PHE A 297 -17.11 -30.19 4.15
CA PHE A 297 -16.01 -29.65 3.35
C PHE A 297 -15.91 -30.32 1.96
N LEU A 298 -15.99 -31.66 1.90
CA LEU A 298 -15.97 -32.40 0.63
C LEU A 298 -17.15 -32.02 -0.28
N ASP A 299 -18.35 -31.86 0.27
CA ASP A 299 -19.54 -31.44 -0.49
C ASP A 299 -19.35 -30.04 -1.11
N ILE A 300 -18.79 -29.10 -0.34
CA ILE A 300 -18.51 -27.75 -0.84
C ILE A 300 -17.41 -27.79 -1.90
N TYR A 301 -16.28 -28.43 -1.60
CA TYR A 301 -15.15 -28.52 -2.53
C TYR A 301 -15.54 -29.17 -3.85
N SER A 302 -16.20 -30.34 -3.79
CA SER A 302 -16.67 -31.04 -5.00
C SER A 302 -17.74 -30.23 -5.74
N GLY A 303 -18.64 -29.56 -5.02
CA GLY A 303 -19.61 -28.65 -5.61
C GLY A 303 -18.99 -27.49 -6.37
N LEU A 304 -17.93 -26.88 -5.83
CA LEU A 304 -17.19 -25.79 -6.48
C LEU A 304 -16.41 -26.27 -7.72
N ARG A 305 -16.04 -27.56 -7.78
CA ARG A 305 -15.36 -28.20 -8.92
C ARG A 305 -16.31 -28.66 -10.02
N ALA A 306 -17.53 -29.09 -9.66
CA ALA A 306 -18.49 -29.68 -10.59
C ALA A 306 -19.19 -28.66 -11.53
N GLY A 307 -19.00 -27.36 -11.29
CA GLY A 307 -19.48 -26.27 -12.15
C GLY A 307 -19.74 -25.01 -11.32
N ALA A 308 -19.01 -23.94 -11.62
CA ALA A 308 -19.07 -22.69 -10.84
C ALA A 308 -20.45 -22.03 -10.95
N LYS A 309 -21.13 -21.84 -9.81
CA LYS A 309 -22.36 -21.05 -9.70
C LYS A 309 -22.00 -19.68 -9.17
N TRP A 310 -21.23 -18.93 -9.95
CA TRP A 310 -20.81 -17.59 -9.57
C TRP A 310 -22.00 -16.61 -9.57
N PRO A 311 -22.18 -15.73 -8.56
CA PRO A 311 -21.38 -15.56 -7.33
C PRO A 311 -21.86 -16.37 -6.11
N ALA A 312 -22.91 -17.20 -6.24
CA ALA A 312 -23.50 -18.00 -5.14
C ALA A 312 -22.50 -18.97 -4.47
N ASP A 313 -21.46 -19.38 -5.19
CA ASP A 313 -20.33 -20.15 -4.65
C ASP A 313 -19.67 -19.46 -3.45
N LEU A 314 -19.60 -18.13 -3.45
CA LEU A 314 -18.95 -17.37 -2.39
C LEU A 314 -19.77 -17.37 -1.11
N GLU A 315 -21.10 -17.19 -1.23
CA GLU A 315 -22.04 -17.32 -0.11
C GLU A 315 -21.96 -18.72 0.53
N ARG A 316 -21.88 -19.77 -0.30
CA ARG A 316 -21.73 -21.14 0.18
C ARG A 316 -20.44 -21.33 0.98
N ILE A 317 -19.33 -20.72 0.56
CA ILE A 317 -18.06 -20.76 1.30
C ILE A 317 -18.18 -19.97 2.60
N ARG A 318 -18.80 -18.77 2.59
CA ARG A 318 -18.97 -17.95 3.80
C ARG A 318 -19.76 -18.71 4.86
N LEU A 319 -20.89 -19.29 4.49
CA LEU A 319 -21.75 -20.04 5.43
C LEU A 319 -21.03 -21.24 6.05
N TRP A 320 -20.12 -21.88 5.32
CA TRP A 320 -19.26 -22.93 5.86
C TRP A 320 -18.14 -22.40 6.75
N TYR A 321 -17.56 -21.26 6.38
CA TYR A 321 -16.46 -20.67 7.12
C TYR A 321 -16.90 -19.99 8.42
N GLU A 322 -18.12 -19.44 8.50
CA GLU A 322 -18.63 -18.70 9.66
C GLU A 322 -18.45 -19.45 11.01
N PRO A 323 -18.85 -20.73 11.16
CA PRO A 323 -18.60 -21.49 12.39
C PRO A 323 -17.11 -21.64 12.73
N HIS A 324 -16.24 -21.73 11.71
CA HIS A 324 -14.80 -21.80 11.92
C HIS A 324 -14.23 -20.43 12.30
N MET A 325 -14.73 -19.36 11.70
CA MET A 325 -14.36 -17.97 11.99
C MET A 325 -14.67 -17.61 13.46
N GLU A 326 -15.87 -17.92 13.94
CA GLU A 326 -16.30 -17.71 15.34
C GLU A 326 -15.42 -18.48 16.34
N ARG A 327 -14.90 -19.64 15.93
CA ARG A 327 -14.00 -20.45 16.76
C ARG A 327 -12.57 -19.91 16.79
N ILE A 328 -12.10 -19.30 15.70
CA ILE A 328 -10.69 -18.89 15.52
C ILE A 328 -10.48 -17.42 15.93
N HIS A 329 -11.51 -16.57 15.84
CA HIS A 329 -11.40 -15.12 16.02
C HIS A 329 -12.38 -14.59 17.09
N GLU A 330 -11.88 -13.74 17.99
CA GLU A 330 -12.68 -13.11 19.05
C GLU A 330 -13.68 -12.06 18.49
N ASP A 331 -13.31 -11.42 17.38
CA ASP A 331 -13.99 -10.32 16.69
C ASP A 331 -14.77 -10.79 15.44
N ALA A 332 -15.48 -11.92 15.55
CA ALA A 332 -16.18 -12.57 14.44
C ALA A 332 -17.27 -11.70 13.77
N ILE A 333 -17.97 -10.84 14.54
CA ILE A 333 -19.06 -10.00 14.00
C ILE A 333 -18.52 -9.00 12.97
N THR A 334 -17.42 -8.31 13.28
CA THR A 334 -16.78 -7.34 12.36
C THR A 334 -16.25 -8.04 11.11
N ARG A 335 -15.58 -9.19 11.29
CA ARG A 335 -15.04 -9.99 10.17
C ARG A 335 -16.13 -10.50 9.23
N ARG A 336 -17.33 -10.78 9.75
CA ARG A 336 -18.48 -11.17 8.93
C ARG A 336 -18.90 -10.05 7.98
N ALA A 337 -18.83 -8.78 8.41
CA ALA A 337 -19.15 -7.65 7.54
C ALA A 337 -18.16 -7.56 6.38
N ASP A 338 -16.86 -7.73 6.64
CA ASP A 338 -15.81 -7.81 5.62
C ASP A 338 -16.11 -8.93 4.58
N LEU A 339 -16.58 -10.10 5.02
CA LEU A 339 -16.95 -11.20 4.09
C LEU A 339 -18.19 -10.89 3.25
N ILE A 340 -19.20 -10.23 3.82
CA ILE A 340 -20.38 -9.78 3.07
C ILE A 340 -19.97 -8.73 2.04
N GLN A 341 -19.04 -7.83 2.38
CA GLN A 341 -18.49 -6.88 1.43
C GLN A 341 -17.72 -7.59 0.30
N LEU A 342 -16.94 -8.62 0.62
CA LEU A 342 -16.24 -9.44 -0.38
C LEU A 342 -17.24 -10.07 -1.36
N GLU A 343 -18.39 -10.55 -0.87
CA GLU A 343 -19.48 -11.09 -1.69
C GLU A 343 -20.09 -10.05 -2.63
N GLN A 344 -20.33 -8.84 -2.14
CA GLN A 344 -20.83 -7.74 -2.96
C GLN A 344 -19.84 -7.38 -4.05
N ILE A 345 -18.55 -7.26 -3.73
CA ILE A 345 -17.49 -7.00 -4.71
C ILE A 345 -17.47 -8.11 -5.76
N ALA A 346 -17.43 -9.37 -5.32
CA ALA A 346 -17.40 -10.55 -6.17
C ALA A 346 -18.58 -10.62 -7.15
N SER A 347 -19.77 -10.21 -6.72
CA SER A 347 -20.98 -10.19 -7.56
C SER A 347 -20.87 -9.29 -8.80
N THR A 348 -19.94 -8.35 -8.81
CA THR A 348 -19.69 -7.46 -9.97
C THR A 348 -18.85 -8.11 -11.05
N TYR A 349 -18.22 -9.26 -10.77
CA TYR A 349 -17.38 -9.99 -11.69
C TYR A 349 -18.16 -11.11 -12.39
N PRO A 350 -17.83 -11.42 -13.67
CA PRO A 350 -18.57 -12.41 -14.45
C PRO A 350 -18.26 -13.87 -14.08
N SER A 351 -17.13 -14.12 -13.39
CA SER A 351 -16.71 -15.47 -13.02
C SER A 351 -15.72 -15.44 -11.85
N ARG A 352 -15.56 -16.61 -11.20
CA ARG A 352 -14.58 -16.84 -10.14
C ARG A 352 -13.15 -16.60 -10.62
N GLU A 353 -12.79 -17.07 -11.80
CA GLU A 353 -11.46 -16.86 -12.40
C GLU A 353 -11.18 -15.36 -12.54
N ARG A 354 -12.09 -14.61 -13.20
CA ARG A 354 -11.94 -13.16 -13.37
C ARG A 354 -11.87 -12.43 -12.04
N PHE A 355 -12.70 -12.80 -11.08
CA PHE A 355 -12.62 -12.23 -9.74
C PHE A 355 -11.25 -12.45 -9.09
N LEU A 356 -10.74 -13.69 -9.07
CA LEU A 356 -9.44 -14.00 -8.49
C LEU A 356 -8.28 -13.29 -9.20
N THR A 357 -8.31 -13.20 -10.53
CA THR A 357 -7.29 -12.52 -11.32
C THR A 357 -7.26 -11.02 -11.03
N GLU A 358 -8.40 -10.35 -11.15
CA GLU A 358 -8.49 -8.90 -10.97
C GLU A 358 -8.18 -8.52 -9.51
N LEU A 359 -8.71 -9.27 -8.54
CA LEU A 359 -8.43 -9.05 -7.12
C LEU A 359 -6.94 -9.19 -6.77
N THR A 360 -6.23 -10.07 -7.47
CA THR A 360 -4.79 -10.27 -7.28
C THR A 360 -3.98 -9.15 -7.93
N LEU A 361 -4.33 -8.72 -9.15
CA LEU A 361 -3.59 -7.72 -9.89
C LEU A 361 -3.88 -6.29 -9.43
N ASP A 362 -5.16 -5.98 -9.20
CA ASP A 362 -5.67 -4.68 -8.80
C ASP A 362 -6.68 -4.84 -7.64
N PRO A 363 -6.18 -5.03 -6.41
CA PRO A 363 -7.04 -5.06 -5.23
C PRO A 363 -7.91 -3.80 -5.17
N PRO A 364 -9.25 -3.91 -5.04
CA PRO A 364 -10.07 -2.75 -4.81
C PRO A 364 -9.60 -2.06 -3.52
N ASP A 365 -9.69 -0.72 -3.51
CA ASP A 365 -9.46 0.12 -2.33
C ASP A 365 -10.57 -0.09 -1.27
N ALA A 366 -10.74 -1.33 -0.81
CA ALA A 366 -11.53 -1.67 0.35
C ALA A 366 -10.61 -1.61 1.58
N THR A 367 -10.95 -0.78 2.54
CA THR A 367 -10.34 -0.76 3.88
C THR A 367 -11.15 -1.68 4.78
N SER A 368 -10.48 -2.56 5.54
CA SER A 368 -11.13 -3.30 6.63
C SER A 368 -11.55 -2.30 7.73
N ASP A 369 -12.67 -2.60 8.40
CA ASP A 369 -13.57 -1.78 9.24
C ASP A 369 -12.98 -0.97 10.43
N GLN A 370 -11.79 -0.37 10.33
CA GLN A 370 -11.42 0.77 11.19
C GLN A 370 -11.67 2.14 10.55
N ALA A 371 -11.95 2.17 9.25
CA ALA A 371 -12.56 3.30 8.57
C ALA A 371 -13.75 2.73 7.79
N GLY A 372 -14.97 3.05 8.22
CA GLY A 372 -16.17 2.59 7.52
C GLY A 372 -16.13 2.98 6.04
N ALA A 373 -16.71 2.14 5.18
CA ALA A 373 -16.78 2.42 3.75
C ALA A 373 -17.44 3.80 3.51
N PRO A 374 -16.76 4.77 2.88
CA PRO A 374 -17.34 6.09 2.67
C PRO A 374 -18.53 5.96 1.72
N HIS A 375 -19.69 6.52 2.10
CA HIS A 375 -20.77 6.70 1.15
C HIS A 375 -20.32 7.68 0.05
N ARG A 376 -20.78 7.50 -1.20
CA ARG A 376 -20.36 8.32 -2.36
C ARG A 376 -20.49 9.84 -2.12
N ASP A 377 -21.40 10.23 -1.24
CA ASP A 377 -21.71 11.62 -0.89
C ASP A 377 -20.97 12.15 0.36
N GLU A 378 -20.17 11.34 1.05
CA GLU A 378 -19.47 11.75 2.27
C GLU A 378 -18.12 12.41 1.97
N ASP A 379 -17.85 13.55 2.61
CA ASP A 379 -16.57 14.25 2.57
C ASP A 379 -15.60 13.64 3.60
N TYR A 380 -14.41 13.23 3.16
CA TYR A 380 -13.42 12.54 4.00
C TYR A 380 -11.98 12.97 3.68
N LEU A 381 -11.10 12.90 4.67
CA LEU A 381 -9.68 13.19 4.54
C LEU A 381 -8.92 12.00 3.95
N ILE A 382 -7.91 12.27 3.11
CA ILE A 382 -7.07 11.22 2.53
C ILE A 382 -5.77 11.06 3.32
N LEU A 383 -5.46 9.84 3.75
CA LEU A 383 -4.19 9.44 4.35
C LEU A 383 -3.49 8.51 3.37
N SER A 384 -2.23 8.76 3.02
CA SER A 384 -1.53 7.92 2.05
C SER A 384 -0.02 7.85 2.30
N THR A 385 0.60 6.74 1.92
CA THR A 385 2.06 6.72 1.81
C THR A 385 2.51 7.61 0.64
N ILE A 386 3.70 8.18 0.72
CA ILE A 386 4.25 9.01 -0.38
C ILE A 386 4.28 8.22 -1.71
N HIS A 387 4.61 6.92 -1.66
CA HIS A 387 4.61 6.04 -2.83
C HIS A 387 3.20 5.91 -3.44
N SER A 388 2.20 5.59 -2.61
CA SER A 388 0.81 5.43 -3.06
C SER A 388 0.18 6.73 -3.55
N ALA A 389 0.72 7.90 -3.15
CA ALA A 389 0.26 9.20 -3.58
C ALA A 389 0.81 9.64 -4.95
N LYS A 390 1.74 8.88 -5.55
CA LYS A 390 2.23 9.14 -6.90
C LYS A 390 1.06 9.15 -7.90
N GLY A 391 1.12 10.05 -8.89
CA GLY A 391 0.02 10.28 -9.84
C GLY A 391 -1.17 11.09 -9.29
N GLN A 392 -1.34 11.20 -7.97
CA GLN A 392 -2.46 11.92 -7.34
C GLN A 392 -2.12 13.39 -7.05
N GLU A 393 -3.13 14.20 -6.71
CA GLU A 393 -2.98 15.62 -6.41
C GLU A 393 -4.11 16.19 -5.53
N TRP A 394 -3.76 17.08 -4.60
CA TRP A 394 -4.71 17.67 -3.65
C TRP A 394 -4.50 19.18 -3.49
N LYS A 395 -5.54 19.89 -3.06
CA LYS A 395 -5.47 21.33 -2.79
C LYS A 395 -4.47 21.62 -1.67
N ASN A 396 -4.64 20.91 -0.55
CA ASN A 396 -3.79 21.05 0.64
C ASN A 396 -3.11 19.71 0.95
N VAL A 397 -1.80 19.73 1.17
CA VAL A 397 -1.03 18.53 1.52
C VAL A 397 -0.22 18.76 2.79
N PHE A 398 -0.30 17.80 3.71
CA PHE A 398 0.50 17.74 4.93
C PHE A 398 1.47 16.57 4.84
N VAL A 399 2.76 16.78 5.04
CA VAL A 399 3.77 15.72 5.06
C VAL A 399 4.24 15.53 6.50
N LEU A 400 3.98 14.34 7.05
CA LEU A 400 4.34 13.97 8.41
C LEU A 400 5.82 13.62 8.53
N ASN A 401 6.38 13.82 9.72
CA ASN A 401 7.72 13.36 10.08
C ASN A 401 8.79 13.79 9.05
N THR A 402 8.83 15.08 8.70
CA THR A 402 9.83 15.66 7.78
C THR A 402 11.18 15.88 8.51
N VAL A 403 11.71 14.78 9.05
CA VAL A 403 12.91 14.71 9.92
C VAL A 403 13.87 13.64 9.41
N ASP A 404 15.16 13.80 9.72
CA ASP A 404 16.15 12.74 9.50
C ASP A 404 15.79 11.51 10.33
N GLY A 405 15.92 10.32 9.72
CA GLY A 405 15.48 9.04 10.26
C GLY A 405 14.10 8.62 9.77
N CYS A 406 13.28 9.58 9.33
CA CYS A 406 12.01 9.31 8.64
C CYS A 406 12.08 9.65 7.15
N ILE A 407 12.63 10.81 6.79
CA ILE A 407 12.87 11.23 5.41
C ILE A 407 14.24 11.91 5.38
N PRO A 408 15.33 11.21 5.04
CA PRO A 408 15.35 9.83 4.57
C PRO A 408 15.16 8.81 5.70
N ALA A 409 14.57 7.65 5.38
CA ALA A 409 14.32 6.57 6.35
C ALA A 409 15.61 5.80 6.70
N ASP A 410 15.93 5.64 7.99
CA ASP A 410 17.17 4.95 8.44
C ASP A 410 17.28 3.50 7.93
N LEU A 411 16.14 2.80 7.85
CA LEU A 411 16.08 1.41 7.38
C LEU A 411 16.21 1.29 5.84
N GLY A 412 16.02 2.39 5.11
CA GLY A 412 16.00 2.42 3.64
C GLY A 412 17.29 2.95 3.01
N VAL A 413 18.24 3.45 3.80
CA VAL A 413 19.42 4.15 3.30
C VAL A 413 20.68 3.32 3.57
N GLY A 414 21.28 2.74 2.52
CA GLY A 414 22.56 2.05 2.60
C GLY A 414 23.62 2.57 1.62
N THR A 415 23.16 3.20 0.54
CA THR A 415 23.99 3.70 -0.58
C THR A 415 23.68 5.17 -0.88
N LYS A 416 24.47 5.80 -1.76
CA LYS A 416 24.20 7.18 -2.19
C LYS A 416 22.92 7.25 -3.03
N GLU A 417 22.71 6.21 -3.82
CA GLU A 417 21.56 6.04 -4.71
C GLU A 417 20.25 5.97 -3.91
N ASP A 418 20.24 5.26 -2.77
CA ASP A 418 19.09 5.20 -1.86
C ASP A 418 18.76 6.58 -1.26
N ILE A 419 19.78 7.39 -0.93
CA ILE A 419 19.59 8.75 -0.41
C ILE A 419 18.94 9.64 -1.48
N GLU A 420 19.38 9.51 -2.73
CA GLU A 420 18.82 10.27 -3.83
C GLU A 420 17.38 9.84 -4.17
N GLU A 421 17.03 8.57 -3.98
CA GLU A 421 15.65 8.12 -4.06
C GLU A 421 14.76 8.71 -2.96
N GLU A 422 15.25 8.76 -1.72
CA GLU A 422 14.51 9.40 -0.62
C GLU A 422 14.34 10.92 -0.83
N ARG A 423 15.28 11.58 -1.52
CA ARG A 423 15.12 12.97 -1.97
C ARG A 423 14.02 13.10 -3.02
N ARG A 424 13.98 12.19 -4.00
CA ARG A 424 12.90 12.12 -5.00
C ARG A 424 11.54 11.86 -4.35
N LEU A 425 11.49 11.03 -3.31
CA LEU A 425 10.27 10.82 -2.51
C LEU A 425 9.76 12.12 -1.89
N LEU A 426 10.64 12.91 -1.25
CA LEU A 426 10.25 14.22 -0.71
C LEU A 426 9.76 15.15 -1.83
N TYR A 427 10.46 15.20 -2.97
CA TYR A 427 10.03 15.98 -4.14
C TYR A 427 8.64 15.57 -4.64
N VAL A 428 8.36 14.26 -4.77
CA VAL A 428 7.05 13.73 -5.15
C VAL A 428 5.98 14.19 -4.17
N ALA A 429 6.23 14.07 -2.86
CA ALA A 429 5.30 14.50 -1.81
C ALA A 429 4.97 16.00 -1.91
N MET A 430 5.98 16.85 -2.09
CA MET A 430 5.80 18.30 -2.24
C MET A 430 4.97 18.65 -3.49
N THR A 431 5.21 17.96 -4.61
CA THR A 431 4.52 18.21 -5.89
C THR A 431 3.13 17.58 -5.98
N ARG A 432 2.62 16.94 -4.92
CA ARG A 432 1.20 16.55 -4.83
C ARG A 432 0.30 17.73 -4.45
N ALA A 433 0.87 18.80 -3.88
CA ALA A 433 0.14 19.99 -3.46
C ALA A 433 -0.14 20.95 -4.62
N LYS A 434 -1.40 21.40 -4.74
CA LYS A 434 -1.80 22.46 -5.68
C LYS A 434 -1.57 23.84 -5.07
N ASP A 435 -2.10 24.07 -3.87
CA ASP A 435 -2.25 25.42 -3.30
C ASP A 435 -1.51 25.60 -1.98
N SER A 436 -1.60 24.62 -1.07
CA SER A 436 -0.95 24.67 0.24
C SER A 436 -0.16 23.39 0.54
N LEU A 437 1.02 23.58 1.13
CA LEU A 437 1.94 22.51 1.52
C LEU A 437 2.46 22.77 2.94
N HIS A 438 2.33 21.78 3.80
CA HIS A 438 2.82 21.81 5.18
C HIS A 438 3.78 20.65 5.42
N LEU A 439 5.03 20.96 5.72
CA LEU A 439 6.05 19.99 6.13
C LEU A 439 6.19 20.03 7.64
N VAL A 440 5.72 18.99 8.33
CA VAL A 440 5.70 18.95 9.79
C VAL A 440 6.96 18.27 10.33
N VAL A 441 7.60 18.89 11.31
CA VAL A 441 8.91 18.54 11.85
C VAL A 441 8.79 18.29 13.37
N PRO A 442 8.48 17.07 13.82
CA PRO A 442 8.48 16.72 15.23
C PRO A 442 9.89 16.74 15.81
N GLN A 443 10.04 17.33 16.99
CA GLN A 443 11.35 17.42 17.65
C GLN A 443 11.67 16.20 18.52
N ARG A 444 10.67 15.50 19.05
CA ARG A 444 10.82 14.37 19.97
C ARG A 444 10.08 13.12 19.50
N PHE A 445 10.75 11.99 19.59
CA PHE A 445 10.22 10.66 19.33
C PHE A 445 10.33 9.78 20.57
N TYR A 446 9.23 9.16 20.96
CA TYR A 446 9.13 8.37 22.19
C TYR A 446 9.20 6.86 21.88
N PRO A 447 10.01 6.07 22.62
CA PRO A 447 10.09 4.63 22.43
C PRO A 447 8.84 3.93 22.95
N HIS A 448 8.43 2.83 22.30
CA HIS A 448 7.19 2.11 22.60
C HIS A 448 7.21 1.38 23.96
N ASN A 449 8.39 1.00 24.45
CA ASN A 449 8.57 0.28 25.72
C ASN A 449 8.93 1.23 26.87
N GLN A 450 8.05 2.17 27.20
CA GLN A 450 8.19 2.99 28.40
C GLN A 450 6.86 3.09 29.17
N ALA A 451 6.94 3.42 30.45
CA ALA A 451 5.76 3.67 31.27
C ALA A 451 4.94 4.84 30.68
N ALA A 452 3.63 4.88 30.91
CA ALA A 452 2.74 5.93 30.42
C ALA A 452 3.12 7.37 30.84
N ARG A 453 4.00 7.52 31.84
CA ARG A 453 4.58 8.81 32.30
C ARG A 453 6.09 8.92 32.04
N GLY A 454 6.66 8.01 31.24
CA GLY A 454 8.06 8.06 30.85
C GLY A 454 8.32 9.21 29.88
N ASP A 455 9.41 9.96 30.10
CA ASP A 455 9.86 11.04 29.22
C ASP A 455 11.15 10.66 28.49
N ARG A 456 11.42 9.36 28.32
CA ARG A 456 12.58 8.94 27.52
C ARG A 456 12.25 9.23 26.06
N HIS A 457 13.05 10.06 25.41
CA HIS A 457 12.83 10.40 24.00
C HIS A 457 14.16 10.56 23.25
N VAL A 458 14.06 10.48 21.93
CA VAL A 458 15.14 10.80 20.99
C VAL A 458 14.78 12.11 20.30
N TYR A 459 15.77 12.97 20.10
CA TYR A 459 15.61 14.17 19.30
C TYR A 459 15.87 13.88 17.84
N ALA A 460 15.00 14.35 16.96
CA ALA A 460 15.20 14.28 15.52
C ALA A 460 15.51 15.67 14.97
N SER A 461 16.52 15.74 14.08
CA SER A 461 16.77 16.94 13.28
C SER A 461 15.82 16.98 12.09
N ARG A 462 15.52 18.18 11.59
CA ARG A 462 14.86 18.34 10.29
C ARG A 462 15.59 17.53 9.21
N THR A 463 14.84 17.05 8.23
CA THR A 463 15.41 16.37 7.05
C THR A 463 16.61 17.13 6.46
N ARG A 464 17.68 16.39 6.18
CA ARG A 464 18.87 16.89 5.48
C ARG A 464 18.59 17.37 4.07
N PHE A 465 17.44 17.00 3.49
CA PHE A 465 17.01 17.47 2.17
C PHE A 465 16.54 18.93 2.17
N ILE A 466 16.34 19.53 3.35
CA ILE A 466 16.04 20.95 3.51
C ILE A 466 17.13 21.58 4.41
N PRO A 467 18.34 21.83 3.86
CA PRO A 467 19.41 22.50 4.58
C PRO A 467 19.06 23.97 4.89
N ALA A 468 19.84 24.60 5.76
CA ALA A 468 19.62 25.99 6.18
C ALA A 468 19.56 26.98 5.01
N SER A 469 20.30 26.72 3.93
CA SER A 469 20.30 27.52 2.70
C SER A 469 18.94 27.54 1.98
N MET A 470 18.08 26.54 2.19
CA MET A 470 16.76 26.45 1.56
C MET A 470 15.63 27.06 2.39
N LEU A 471 15.88 27.37 3.67
CA LEU A 471 14.88 27.95 4.57
C LEU A 471 14.18 29.22 4.05
N PRO A 472 14.82 30.12 3.29
CA PRO A 472 14.13 31.27 2.71
C PRO A 472 12.99 30.91 1.73
N ALA A 473 12.94 29.68 1.22
CA ALA A 473 11.85 29.20 0.36
C ALA A 473 10.60 28.76 1.16
N PHE A 474 10.70 28.66 2.49
CA PHE A 474 9.64 28.20 3.37
C PHE A 474 9.21 29.30 4.33
N GLU A 475 7.94 29.26 4.74
CA GLU A 475 7.47 29.99 5.92
C GLU A 475 7.69 29.12 7.15
N GLN A 476 8.47 29.60 8.11
CA GLN A 476 8.83 28.83 9.30
C GLN A 476 7.92 29.19 10.45
N SER A 477 7.28 28.19 11.05
CA SER A 477 6.43 28.37 12.22
C SER A 477 6.73 27.30 13.28
N SER A 478 6.50 27.67 14.54
CA SER A 478 6.52 26.73 15.67
C SER A 478 5.11 26.63 16.21
N TRP A 479 4.59 25.41 16.28
CA TRP A 479 3.28 25.16 16.83
C TRP A 479 3.41 24.51 18.20
N ALA A 480 2.71 25.09 19.16
CA ALA A 480 2.46 24.52 20.46
C ALA A 480 0.96 24.57 20.64
N SER A 481 0.33 23.42 20.97
CA SER A 481 -1.04 23.48 21.47
C SER A 481 -1.06 24.48 22.61
N ALA A 482 -1.97 25.45 22.57
CA ALA A 482 -2.37 26.09 23.80
C ALA A 482 -2.83 24.94 24.68
N ALA A 483 -2.00 24.55 25.66
CA ALA A 483 -2.47 23.66 26.70
C ALA A 483 -3.78 24.29 27.15
N LEU A 484 -4.86 23.51 27.19
CA LEU A 484 -5.92 23.79 28.14
C LEU A 484 -5.18 23.93 29.46
N LYS A 485 -4.86 25.16 29.84
CA LYS A 485 -4.44 25.45 31.19
C LYS A 485 -5.66 24.96 31.96
N ASP A 486 -5.51 23.82 32.61
CA ASP A 486 -6.30 23.50 33.80
C ASP A 486 -6.15 24.76 34.65
N ASP A 487 -7.09 25.70 34.52
CA ASP A 487 -7.09 26.89 35.34
C ASP A 487 -7.43 26.38 36.73
N PRO A 488 -6.45 26.31 37.67
CA PRO A 488 -6.73 25.77 38.99
C PRO A 488 -7.78 26.63 39.72
N ARG A 489 -8.08 27.83 39.19
CA ARG A 489 -9.02 28.81 39.72
C ARG A 489 -10.48 28.54 39.34
N GLN A 490 -10.77 27.55 38.48
CA GLN A 490 -12.15 27.18 38.10
C GLN A 490 -12.58 25.79 38.56
N ARG A 491 -11.91 25.18 39.56
CA ARG A 491 -12.54 24.07 40.28
C ARG A 491 -13.65 24.64 41.18
N PRO A 492 -14.92 24.24 41.02
CA PRO A 492 -15.96 24.63 41.96
C PRO A 492 -15.52 24.19 43.37
N GLY A 493 -15.44 25.12 44.32
CA GLY A 493 -15.02 24.83 45.70
C GLY A 493 -15.99 23.94 46.50
N VAL A 494 -17.03 23.41 45.85
CA VAL A 494 -18.06 22.59 46.48
C VAL A 494 -17.66 21.12 46.37
N LYS A 495 -17.14 20.56 47.46
CA LYS A 495 -17.02 19.10 47.63
C LYS A 495 -18.42 18.54 47.93
N VAL A 496 -19.09 18.01 46.92
CA VAL A 496 -20.35 17.26 47.09
C VAL A 496 -20.01 15.78 47.23
N ASP A 497 -20.43 15.15 48.33
CA ASP A 497 -20.44 13.68 48.43
C ASP A 497 -21.61 13.14 47.60
N LEU A 498 -21.35 12.93 46.30
CA LEU A 498 -22.29 12.34 45.36
C LEU A 498 -22.72 10.94 45.79
N GLY A 499 -21.86 10.18 46.49
CA GLY A 499 -22.20 8.86 47.01
C GLY A 499 -23.25 8.91 48.12
N ALA A 500 -23.16 9.88 49.03
CA ALA A 500 -24.20 10.12 50.04
C ALA A 500 -25.51 10.61 49.40
N ARG A 501 -25.43 11.51 48.41
CA ARG A 501 -26.61 12.03 47.70
C ARG A 501 -27.34 10.93 46.92
N MET A 502 -26.60 10.04 46.25
CA MET A 502 -27.15 8.88 45.56
C MET A 502 -27.78 7.89 46.53
N ARG A 503 -27.15 7.60 47.69
CA ARG A 503 -27.75 6.74 48.72
C ARG A 503 -29.05 7.30 49.31
N GLY A 504 -29.22 8.62 49.33
CA GLY A 504 -30.44 9.29 49.80
C GLY A 504 -31.58 9.33 48.79
N ILE A 505 -31.33 9.04 47.50
CA ILE A 505 -32.38 8.94 46.47
C ILE A 505 -33.03 7.54 46.49
N TRP A 506 -32.34 6.56 47.06
CA TRP A 506 -32.73 5.14 47.08
C TRP A 506 -33.20 4.69 48.49
N LYS A 507 -33.39 5.64 49.40
CA LYS A 507 -34.11 5.51 50.66
C LYS A 507 -35.32 6.42 50.60
#